data_AF-A0A1G1XXZ6-F1
#
_entry.id   AF-A0A1G1XXZ6-F1
#
_cell.length_a   1.000
_cell.length_b   1.000
_cell.length_c   1.000
_cell.angle_alpha   90.00
_cell.angle_beta   90.00
_cell.angle_gamma   90.00
#
_symmetry.space_group_name_H-M   'P 1'
#
loop_
_entity.id
_entity.type
_entity.pdbx_description
1 polymer ?
#
loop_
_entity_poly.entity_id
_entity_poly.type
_entity_poly.pdbx_seq_one_letter_code
_entity_poly.pdbx_strand_id
1 'polypeptide(L)'
;MTSFLLNLLAIFLVVIFQVSFISASPWPINNINLILCLVIFFAVLINYQKALWWAFGGGLLMELFSQNFFGLITLGLIITAVILNILFNNFFTNRSFYSLLILGVIGVIGYNLLKTILGFLLIILGFKFNFYQLSFSSLFFWQPFLNSLILIVIFFTFQFSSNRLKNIFLPKNF
;
A
#
# COMPACT_ATOMS: atom_id res chain seq x y z
N MET A 1 -22.07 -3.46 11.25
CA MET A 1 -22.35 -3.43 9.79
C MET A 1 -21.97 -2.11 9.14
N THR A 2 -22.29 -0.96 9.75
CA THR A 2 -21.93 0.38 9.22
C THR A 2 -20.43 0.56 8.98
N SER A 3 -19.57 0.08 9.89
CA SER A 3 -18.11 0.16 9.74
C SER A 3 -17.55 -0.63 8.55
N PHE A 4 -18.19 -1.75 8.19
CA PHE A 4 -17.77 -2.57 7.06
C PHE A 4 -18.10 -1.89 5.73
N LEU A 5 -19.34 -1.41 5.58
CA LEU A 5 -19.77 -0.67 4.39
C LEU A 5 -18.94 0.59 4.17
N LEU A 6 -18.64 1.33 5.24
CA LEU A 6 -17.77 2.51 5.17
C LEU A 6 -16.36 2.16 4.71
N ASN A 7 -15.79 1.05 5.17
CA ASN A 7 -14.45 0.61 4.75
C ASN A 7 -14.44 0.20 3.27
N LEU A 8 -15.47 -0.53 2.82
CA LEU A 8 -15.60 -0.92 1.41
C LEU A 8 -15.74 0.31 0.50
N LEU A 9 -16.59 1.26 0.89
CA LEU A 9 -16.76 2.52 0.18
C LEU A 9 -15.46 3.33 0.13
N ALA A 10 -14.71 3.38 1.25
CA ALA A 10 -13.40 4.04 1.29
C ALA A 10 -12.38 3.38 0.35
N ILE A 11 -12.29 2.05 0.33
CA ILE A 11 -11.42 1.33 -0.60
C ILE A 11 -11.82 1.66 -2.05
N PHE A 12 -13.12 1.63 -2.36
CA PHE A 12 -13.63 1.94 -3.70
C PHE A 12 -13.27 3.36 -4.15
N LEU A 13 -13.47 4.37 -3.30
CA LEU A 13 -13.09 5.75 -3.59
C LEU A 13 -11.58 5.90 -3.83
N VAL A 14 -10.76 5.24 -3.01
CA VAL A 14 -9.30 5.29 -3.16
C VAL A 14 -8.86 4.63 -4.46
N VAL A 15 -9.44 3.49 -4.83
CA VAL A 15 -9.12 2.80 -6.09
C VAL A 15 -9.52 3.67 -7.28
N ILE A 16 -10.71 4.27 -7.27
CA ILE A 16 -11.13 5.20 -8.33
C ILE A 16 -10.17 6.37 -8.43
N PHE A 17 -9.77 6.96 -7.31
CA PHE A 17 -8.83 8.07 -7.29
C PHE A 17 -7.46 7.67 -7.84
N GLN A 18 -6.95 6.51 -7.44
CA GLN A 18 -5.71 5.94 -7.94
C GLN A 18 -5.74 5.75 -9.47
N VAL A 19 -6.79 5.10 -10.00
CA VAL A 19 -6.89 4.79 -11.43
C VAL A 19 -7.16 6.06 -12.25
N SER A 20 -8.01 6.96 -11.77
CA SER A 20 -8.46 8.13 -12.56
C SER A 20 -7.46 9.28 -12.54
N PHE A 21 -6.85 9.58 -11.39
CA PHE A 21 -5.98 10.75 -11.24
C PHE A 21 -4.50 10.37 -11.27
N ILE A 22 -4.10 9.34 -10.51
CA ILE A 22 -2.68 9.02 -10.36
C ILE A 22 -2.16 8.30 -11.59
N SER A 23 -2.86 7.26 -12.06
CA SER A 23 -2.42 6.53 -13.25
C SER A 23 -2.47 7.36 -14.53
N ALA A 24 -3.31 8.40 -14.60
CA ALA A 24 -3.38 9.33 -15.74
C ALA A 24 -2.38 10.50 -15.64
N SER A 25 -1.70 10.67 -14.50
CA SER A 25 -0.74 11.75 -14.27
C SER A 25 0.54 11.56 -15.10
N PRO A 26 1.27 12.63 -15.47
CA PRO A 26 2.57 12.49 -16.11
C PRO A 26 3.58 11.74 -15.24
N TRP A 27 4.55 11.10 -15.92
CA TRP A 27 5.73 10.56 -15.25
C TRP A 27 6.46 11.68 -14.48
N PRO A 28 6.94 11.44 -13.24
CA PRO A 28 7.03 10.16 -12.53
C PRO A 28 5.84 9.83 -11.60
N ILE A 29 4.83 10.70 -11.50
CA ILE A 29 3.73 10.61 -10.52
C ILE A 29 2.88 9.36 -10.75
N ASN A 30 2.74 8.91 -12.00
CA ASN A 30 2.02 7.68 -12.35
C ASN A 30 2.57 6.39 -11.73
N ASN A 31 3.78 6.40 -11.15
CA ASN A 31 4.34 5.24 -10.48
C ASN A 31 3.85 5.06 -9.03
N ILE A 32 3.18 6.07 -8.47
CA ILE A 32 2.65 6.01 -7.11
C ILE A 32 1.62 4.89 -6.99
N ASN A 33 1.71 4.13 -5.90
CA ASN A 33 0.69 3.13 -5.56
C ASN A 33 0.09 3.46 -4.19
N LEU A 34 -1.03 4.20 -4.19
CA LEU A 34 -1.70 4.60 -2.95
C LEU A 34 -2.20 3.41 -2.13
N ILE A 35 -2.71 2.38 -2.80
CA ILE A 35 -3.28 1.20 -2.13
C ILE A 35 -2.18 0.48 -1.37
N LEU A 36 -1.01 0.31 -1.99
CA LEU A 36 0.16 -0.24 -1.33
C LEU A 36 0.61 0.64 -0.14
N CYS A 37 0.64 1.96 -0.29
CA CYS A 37 0.96 2.89 0.80
C CYS A 37 0.00 2.72 1.99
N LEU A 38 -1.31 2.61 1.73
CA LEU A 38 -2.31 2.41 2.77
C LEU A 38 -2.18 1.03 3.42
N VAL A 39 -1.89 -0.02 2.65
CA VAL A 39 -1.63 -1.37 3.19
C VAL A 39 -0.42 -1.34 4.13
N ILE A 40 0.68 -0.72 3.73
CA ILE A 40 1.88 -0.54 4.58
C ILE A 40 1.50 0.23 5.85
N PHE A 41 0.83 1.36 5.69
CA PHE A 41 0.44 2.22 6.81
C PHE A 41 -0.44 1.47 7.82
N PHE A 42 -1.46 0.75 7.35
CA PHE A 42 -2.33 -0.04 8.21
C PHE A 42 -1.59 -1.20 8.88
N ALA A 43 -0.68 -1.86 8.18
CA ALA A 43 0.09 -2.98 8.71
C ALA A 43 1.00 -2.54 9.87
N VAL A 44 1.65 -1.37 9.74
CA VAL A 44 2.65 -0.90 10.69
C VAL A 44 2.02 -0.13 11.86
N LEU A 45 1.06 0.76 11.62
CA LEU A 45 0.59 1.69 12.65
C LEU A 45 -0.75 1.35 13.29
N ILE A 46 -1.66 0.71 12.54
CA ILE A 46 -3.03 0.51 13.00
C ILE A 46 -3.26 -0.94 13.41
N ASN A 47 -3.42 -1.85 12.44
CA ASN A 47 -3.70 -3.27 12.68
C ASN A 47 -3.50 -4.06 11.37
N TYR A 48 -2.79 -5.18 11.47
CA TYR A 48 -2.61 -6.17 10.41
C TYR A 48 -3.92 -6.63 9.77
N GLN A 49 -4.98 -6.87 10.56
CA GLN A 49 -6.26 -7.32 10.00
C GLN A 49 -6.84 -6.28 9.02
N LYS A 50 -6.72 -4.98 9.32
CA LYS A 50 -7.16 -3.92 8.41
C LYS A 50 -6.28 -3.87 7.16
N ALA A 51 -4.98 -4.06 7.31
CA ALA A 51 -4.06 -4.12 6.19
C ALA A 51 -4.43 -5.23 5.21
N LEU A 52 -4.80 -6.43 5.71
CA LEU A 52 -5.28 -7.54 4.88
C LEU A 52 -6.58 -7.21 4.15
N TRP A 53 -7.54 -6.58 4.83
CA TRP A 53 -8.80 -6.13 4.18
C TRP A 53 -8.54 -5.14 3.05
N TRP A 54 -7.62 -4.20 3.26
CA TRP A 54 -7.23 -3.22 2.24
C TRP A 54 -6.43 -3.85 1.11
N ALA A 55 -5.56 -4.82 1.41
CA ALA A 55 -4.79 -5.56 0.41
C ALA A 55 -5.71 -6.42 -0.47
N PHE A 56 -6.64 -7.15 0.13
CA PHE A 56 -7.60 -7.98 -0.59
C PHE A 56 -8.61 -7.14 -1.38
N GLY A 57 -9.31 -6.22 -0.71
CA GLY A 57 -10.33 -5.40 -1.36
C GLY A 57 -9.76 -4.42 -2.39
N GLY A 58 -8.67 -3.73 -2.04
CA GLY A 58 -7.98 -2.83 -2.96
C GLY A 58 -7.32 -3.56 -4.12
N GLY A 59 -6.75 -4.75 -3.87
CA GLY A 59 -6.19 -5.61 -4.90
C GLY A 59 -7.22 -6.07 -5.92
N LEU A 60 -8.34 -6.64 -5.45
CA LEU A 60 -9.40 -7.14 -6.33
C LEU A 60 -9.98 -6.03 -7.21
N LEU A 61 -10.24 -4.85 -6.63
CA LEU A 61 -10.76 -3.73 -7.39
C LEU A 61 -9.74 -3.20 -8.41
N MET A 62 -8.45 -3.14 -8.06
CA MET A 62 -7.40 -2.75 -9.00
C MET A 62 -7.27 -3.72 -10.18
N GLU A 63 -7.52 -5.01 -9.96
CA GLU A 63 -7.45 -6.01 -11.02
C GLU A 63 -8.52 -5.79 -12.09
N LEU A 64 -9.71 -5.31 -11.70
CA LEU A 64 -10.78 -4.96 -12.66
C LEU A 64 -10.35 -3.88 -13.67
N PHE A 65 -9.37 -3.04 -13.30
CA PHE A 65 -8.84 -1.97 -14.14
C PHE A 65 -7.47 -2.29 -14.74
N SER A 66 -6.91 -3.48 -14.46
CA SER A 66 -5.57 -3.85 -14.91
C SER A 66 -5.61 -4.81 -16.09
N GLN A 67 -4.68 -4.66 -17.03
CA GLN A 67 -4.49 -5.61 -18.14
C GLN A 67 -3.67 -6.86 -17.74
N ASN A 68 -3.30 -6.97 -16.47
CA ASN A 68 -2.48 -8.07 -15.97
C ASN A 68 -3.35 -9.29 -15.65
N PHE A 69 -2.71 -10.44 -15.45
CA PHE A 69 -3.39 -11.65 -15.00
C PHE A 69 -4.09 -11.40 -13.64
N PHE A 70 -5.35 -11.82 -13.57
CA PHE A 70 -6.18 -11.70 -12.37
C PHE A 70 -5.55 -12.46 -11.19
N GLY A 71 -5.55 -11.86 -10.01
CA GLY A 71 -4.88 -12.36 -8.80
C GLY A 71 -3.46 -11.85 -8.57
N LEU A 72 -2.73 -11.35 -9.58
CA LEU A 72 -1.33 -10.92 -9.40
C LEU A 72 -1.20 -9.74 -8.43
N ILE A 73 -2.05 -8.74 -8.57
CA ILE A 73 -1.99 -7.51 -7.76
C ILE A 73 -2.44 -7.85 -6.34
N THR A 74 -3.54 -8.60 -6.21
CA THR A 74 -4.13 -8.98 -4.94
C THR A 74 -3.18 -9.87 -4.13
N LEU A 75 -2.63 -10.92 -4.74
CA LEU A 75 -1.67 -11.79 -4.07
C LEU A 75 -0.39 -11.02 -3.69
N GLY A 76 0.11 -10.18 -4.60
CA GLY A 76 1.27 -9.33 -4.30
C GLY A 76 1.05 -8.45 -3.07
N LEU A 77 -0.10 -7.76 -2.99
CA LEU A 77 -0.45 -6.91 -1.85
C LEU A 77 -0.62 -7.70 -0.55
N ILE A 78 -1.28 -8.85 -0.59
CA ILE A 78 -1.48 -9.71 0.58
C ILE A 78 -0.15 -10.23 1.11
N ILE A 79 0.68 -10.82 0.22
CA ILE A 79 1.99 -11.34 0.60
C ILE A 79 2.86 -10.21 1.16
N THR A 80 2.83 -9.02 0.55
CA THR A 80 3.54 -7.85 1.08
C THR A 80 3.06 -7.49 2.49
N ALA A 81 1.74 -7.47 2.74
CA ALA A 81 1.19 -7.20 4.06
C ALA A 81 1.64 -8.24 5.10
N VAL A 82 1.68 -9.53 4.73
CA VAL A 82 2.18 -10.61 5.60
C VAL A 82 3.66 -10.40 5.93
N ILE A 83 4.50 -10.16 4.93
CA ILE A 83 5.94 -9.92 5.11
C ILE A 83 6.17 -8.72 6.01
N LEU A 84 5.46 -7.61 5.79
CA LEU A 84 5.58 -6.41 6.60
C LEU A 84 5.18 -6.66 8.05
N ASN A 85 4.13 -7.43 8.30
CA ASN A 85 3.72 -7.78 9.65
C ASN A 85 4.78 -8.65 10.36
N ILE A 86 5.38 -9.61 9.66
CA ILE A 86 6.48 -10.43 10.20
C ILE A 86 7.68 -9.55 10.54
N LEU A 87 8.10 -8.67 9.60
CA LEU A 87 9.22 -7.76 9.81
C LEU A 87 8.96 -6.77 10.96
N PHE A 88 7.74 -6.23 11.03
CA PHE A 88 7.35 -5.30 12.08
C PHE A 88 7.40 -5.97 13.46
N ASN A 89 6.81 -7.16 13.61
CA ASN A 89 6.75 -7.85 14.90
C ASN A 89 8.13 -8.38 15.36
N ASN A 90 9.02 -8.73 14.43
CA ASN A 90 10.32 -9.32 14.77
C ASN A 90 11.46 -8.30 14.89
N PHE A 91 11.49 -7.26 14.04
CA PHE A 91 12.62 -6.33 13.94
C PHE A 91 12.27 -4.89 14.35
N PHE A 92 11.04 -4.44 14.10
CA PHE A 92 10.65 -3.03 14.24
C PHE A 92 9.47 -2.85 15.20
N THR A 93 9.56 -3.44 16.38
CA THR A 93 8.48 -3.43 17.39
C THR A 93 8.03 -2.03 17.82
N ASN A 94 8.86 -1.01 17.63
CA ASN A 94 8.51 0.38 17.88
C ASN A 94 7.69 0.98 16.73
N ARG A 95 6.44 1.36 17.02
CA ARG A 95 5.58 2.16 16.13
C ARG A 95 6.10 3.60 16.04
N SER A 96 7.12 3.80 15.21
CA SER A 96 7.77 5.08 15.01
C SER A 96 7.68 5.50 13.55
N PHE A 97 7.89 6.78 13.28
CA PHE A 97 7.98 7.29 11.92
C PHE A 97 9.10 6.60 11.11
N TYR A 98 10.24 6.33 11.76
CA TYR A 98 11.38 5.67 11.14
C TYR A 98 11.05 4.23 10.71
N SER A 99 10.36 3.46 11.56
CA SER A 99 9.98 2.09 11.20
C SER A 99 8.99 2.08 10.04
N LEU A 100 8.04 3.02 10.00
CA LEU A 100 7.13 3.17 8.85
C LEU A 100 7.86 3.49 7.55
N LEU A 101 8.84 4.40 7.57
CA LEU A 101 9.60 4.74 6.36
C LEU A 101 10.44 3.58 5.84
N ILE A 102 11.19 2.92 6.73
CA ILE A 102 12.05 1.79 6.37
C ILE A 102 11.20 0.63 5.84
N LEU A 103 10.14 0.25 6.57
CA LEU A 103 9.20 -0.77 6.13
C LEU A 103 8.43 -0.35 4.88
N GLY A 104 8.20 0.95 4.68
CA GLY A 104 7.63 1.49 3.45
C GLY A 104 8.51 1.21 2.23
N VAL A 105 9.79 1.55 2.31
CA VAL A 105 10.75 1.26 1.23
C VAL A 105 10.86 -0.24 0.99
N ILE A 106 11.04 -1.04 2.05
CA ILE A 106 11.13 -2.51 1.95
C ILE A 106 9.84 -3.09 1.35
N GLY A 107 8.67 -2.62 1.77
CA GLY A 107 7.37 -3.08 1.29
C GLY A 107 7.16 -2.79 -0.19
N VAL A 108 7.57 -1.60 -0.66
CA VAL A 108 7.45 -1.24 -2.08
C VAL A 108 8.40 -2.06 -2.94
N ILE A 109 9.66 -2.18 -2.54
CA ILE A 109 10.65 -3.00 -3.25
C ILE A 109 10.20 -4.47 -3.24
N GLY A 110 9.78 -4.99 -2.09
CA GLY A 110 9.28 -6.35 -1.93
C GLY A 110 8.05 -6.62 -2.80
N TYR A 111 7.08 -5.71 -2.84
CA TYR A 111 5.90 -5.82 -3.71
C TYR A 111 6.30 -5.91 -5.19
N ASN A 112 7.19 -5.03 -5.64
CA ASN A 112 7.65 -5.02 -7.02
C ASN A 112 8.39 -6.31 -7.40
N LEU A 113 9.29 -6.79 -6.51
CA LEU A 113 9.99 -8.06 -6.69
C LEU A 113 9.02 -9.26 -6.72
N LEU A 114 8.02 -9.28 -5.84
CA LEU A 114 7.01 -10.34 -5.84
C LEU A 114 6.22 -10.33 -7.15
N LYS A 115 5.80 -9.15 -7.62
CA LYS A 115 5.08 -9.01 -8.89
C LYS A 115 5.93 -9.49 -10.07
N THR A 116 7.22 -9.18 -10.11
CA THR A 116 8.10 -9.66 -11.19
C THR A 116 8.33 -11.16 -11.13
N ILE A 117 8.55 -11.73 -9.94
CA ILE A 117 8.71 -13.18 -9.75
C ILE A 117 7.44 -13.93 -10.16
N LEU A 118 6.27 -13.48 -9.70
CA LEU A 118 4.99 -14.10 -10.05
C LEU A 118 4.69 -13.98 -11.55
N GLY A 119 5.01 -12.83 -12.17
CA GLY A 119 4.90 -12.66 -13.62
C GLY A 119 5.80 -13.63 -14.40
N PHE A 120 7.04 -13.82 -13.94
CA PHE A 120 7.97 -14.77 -14.55
C PHE A 120 7.49 -16.23 -14.44
N LEU A 121 6.93 -16.62 -13.29
CA LEU A 121 6.34 -17.95 -13.09
C LEU A 121 5.17 -18.20 -14.06
N LEU A 122 4.30 -17.21 -14.28
CA LEU A 122 3.19 -17.34 -15.22
C LEU A 122 3.65 -17.54 -16.67
N ILE A 123 4.77 -16.91 -17.06
CA ILE A 123 5.36 -17.10 -18.39
C ILE A 123 5.88 -18.52 -18.57
N ILE A 124 6.57 -19.06 -17.56
CA ILE A 124 7.04 -20.46 -17.58
C ILE A 124 5.87 -21.43 -17.74
N LEU A 125 4.71 -21.12 -17.12
CA LEU A 125 3.48 -21.88 -17.25
C LEU A 125 2.75 -21.69 -18.60
N GLY A 126 3.30 -20.89 -19.52
CA GLY A 126 2.77 -20.70 -20.87
C GLY A 126 1.73 -19.59 -21.00
N PHE A 127 1.49 -18.79 -19.97
CA PHE A 127 0.60 -17.64 -20.07
C PHE A 127 1.30 -16.47 -20.78
N LYS A 128 0.58 -15.81 -21.69
CA LYS A 128 1.05 -14.56 -22.31
C LYS A 128 1.05 -13.46 -21.25
N PHE A 129 2.23 -13.05 -20.82
CA PHE A 129 2.40 -11.94 -19.90
C PHE A 129 3.21 -10.83 -20.56
N ASN A 130 2.63 -9.64 -20.63
CA ASN A 130 3.35 -8.48 -21.11
C ASN A 130 4.18 -7.91 -19.96
N PHE A 131 5.50 -8.08 -20.02
CA PHE A 131 6.42 -7.22 -19.29
C PHE A 131 6.36 -5.82 -19.90
N TYR A 132 5.30 -5.06 -19.59
CA TYR A 132 5.31 -3.63 -19.86
C TYR A 132 6.58 -3.04 -19.25
N GLN A 133 7.34 -2.31 -20.08
CA GLN A 133 8.62 -1.64 -19.79
C GLN A 133 8.88 -1.52 -18.29
N LEU A 134 9.50 -2.56 -17.73
CA LEU A 134 10.03 -2.54 -16.36
C LEU A 134 11.26 -1.64 -16.40
N SER A 135 11.07 -0.32 -16.46
CA SER A 135 12.19 0.60 -16.31
C SER A 135 12.71 0.42 -14.89
N PHE A 136 13.86 -0.27 -14.77
CA PHE A 136 14.49 -0.59 -13.49
C PHE A 136 14.58 0.66 -12.58
N SER A 137 14.89 1.81 -13.18
CA SER A 137 14.91 3.10 -12.49
C SER A 137 13.56 3.48 -11.85
N SER A 138 12.43 3.28 -12.55
CA SER A 138 11.13 3.64 -11.98
C SER A 138 10.75 2.75 -10.80
N LEU A 139 10.99 1.44 -10.92
CA LEU A 139 10.56 0.44 -9.94
C LEU A 139 11.38 0.48 -8.65
N PHE A 140 12.69 0.72 -8.76
CA PHE A 140 13.61 0.64 -7.62
C PHE A 140 13.99 2.00 -7.03
N PHE A 141 13.84 3.10 -7.79
CA PHE A 141 14.14 4.44 -7.29
C PHE A 141 12.89 5.32 -7.17
N TRP A 142 12.21 5.60 -8.29
CA TRP A 142 11.11 6.58 -8.28
C TRP A 142 9.92 6.12 -7.45
N GLN A 143 9.52 4.87 -7.59
CA GLN A 143 8.35 4.34 -6.91
C GLN A 143 8.54 4.25 -5.39
N PRO A 144 9.64 3.67 -4.84
CA PRO A 144 9.90 3.71 -3.40
C PRO A 144 9.98 5.15 -2.88
N PHE A 145 10.68 6.03 -3.60
CA PHE A 145 10.82 7.43 -3.19
C PHE A 145 9.47 8.16 -3.08
N LEU A 146 8.65 8.11 -4.13
CA LEU A 146 7.34 8.77 -4.16
C LEU A 146 6.36 8.14 -3.16
N ASN A 147 6.36 6.82 -3.03
CA ASN A 147 5.52 6.15 -2.02
C ASN A 147 5.95 6.50 -0.59
N SER A 148 7.26 6.64 -0.33
CA SER A 148 7.75 7.15 0.95
C SER A 148 7.26 8.57 1.21
N LEU A 149 7.30 9.49 0.23
CA LEU A 149 6.74 10.83 0.40
C LEU A 149 5.24 10.80 0.75
N ILE A 150 4.48 9.92 0.12
CA ILE A 150 3.06 9.75 0.43
C ILE A 150 2.85 9.19 1.83
N LEU A 151 3.64 8.19 2.22
CA LEU A 151 3.62 7.66 3.59
C LEU A 151 3.90 8.75 4.63
N ILE A 152 4.79 9.70 4.33
CA ILE A 152 5.03 10.88 5.18
C ILE A 152 3.77 11.72 5.30
N VAL A 153 3.12 12.04 4.18
CA VAL A 153 1.87 12.83 4.17
C VAL A 153 0.75 12.11 4.95
N ILE A 154 0.56 10.81 4.72
CA ILE A 154 -0.42 9.99 5.44
C ILE A 154 -0.09 9.97 6.95
N PHE A 155 1.18 9.83 7.32
CA PHE A 155 1.60 9.84 8.72
C PHE A 155 1.27 11.16 9.41
N PHE A 156 1.64 12.29 8.81
CA PHE A 156 1.37 13.60 9.42
C PHE A 156 -0.12 13.93 9.50
N THR A 157 -0.89 13.62 8.46
CA THR A 157 -2.36 13.81 8.49
C THR A 157 -3.00 12.96 9.58
N PHE A 158 -2.56 11.72 9.77
CA PHE A 158 -3.00 10.85 10.86
C PHE A 158 -2.60 11.41 12.24
N GLN A 159 -1.35 11.82 12.41
CA GLN A 159 -0.83 12.36 13.67
C GLN A 159 -1.58 13.63 14.09
N PHE A 160 -1.87 14.51 13.14
CA PHE A 160 -2.62 15.74 13.38
C PHE A 160 -4.06 15.46 13.82
N SER A 161 -4.72 14.50 13.16
CA SER A 161 -6.08 14.07 13.52
C SER A 161 -6.12 13.44 14.92
N SER A 162 -5.16 12.56 15.23
CA SER A 162 -5.07 11.86 16.52
C SER A 162 -4.78 12.81 17.69
N ASN A 163 -3.84 13.74 17.54
CA ASN A 163 -3.48 14.69 18.60
C ASN A 163 -4.62 15.68 18.92
N ARG A 164 -5.41 16.09 17.92
CA ARG A 164 -6.59 16.94 18.15
C ARG A 164 -7.66 16.23 18.96
N LEU A 165 -7.85 14.93 18.74
CA LEU A 165 -8.82 14.14 19.52
C LEU A 165 -8.35 13.94 20.96
N LYS A 166 -7.06 13.71 21.19
CA LYS A 166 -6.51 13.49 22.55
C LYS A 166 -6.66 14.70 23.48
N ASN A 167 -6.56 15.92 22.95
CA ASN A 167 -6.70 17.15 23.73
C ASN A 167 -8.15 17.49 24.12
N ILE A 168 -9.16 16.87 23.48
CA ILE A 168 -10.57 17.11 23.80
C ILE A 168 -11.04 16.25 24.99
N PHE A 169 -10.35 15.14 25.28
CA PHE A 169 -10.76 14.17 26.31
C PHE A 169 -9.96 14.24 27.63
N LEU A 170 -9.10 15.24 27.82
CA LEU A 170 -8.49 15.47 29.14
C LEU A 170 -9.44 16.35 29.97
N PRO A 171 -10.05 15.85 31.08
CA PRO A 171 -10.71 16.74 32.02
C PRO A 171 -9.65 17.67 32.61
N LYS A 172 -9.93 18.97 32.54
CA LYS A 172 -9.23 20.01 33.31
C LYS A 172 -9.45 19.69 34.79
N ASN A 173 -8.54 18.95 35.40
CA ASN A 173 -8.42 18.93 36.85
C ASN A 173 -7.45 20.06 37.20
N PHE A 174 -8.04 21.18 37.64
CA PHE A 174 -7.35 22.22 38.40
C PHE A 174 -6.99 21.69 39.79
#